data_AF-A0A4Y2KMG4-F1
#
_entry.id   AF-A0A4Y2KMG4-F1
#
_cell.length_a   1.000
_cell.length_b   1.000
_cell.length_c   1.000
_cell.angle_alpha   90.00
_cell.angle_beta   90.00
_cell.angle_gamma   90.00
#
_symmetry.space_group_name_H-M   'P 1'
#
loop_
_entity.id
_entity.type
_entity.pdbx_description
1 polymer ?
#
loop_
_entity_poly.entity_id
_entity_poly.type
_entity_poly.pdbx_seq_one_letter_code
_entity_poly.pdbx_strand_id
1 'polypeptide(L)'
;MPTLHTPDISRPFWLYTDASATAIGACLAQHDDVGKKLPIAFFSKKLTPTRMKWSTIEREAFCVLEALKKFDTWIFGGKIQVVSDHNPLTYLTSSAPHGAWNYRDGHLHCSGIT
;
A
#
# COMPACT_ATOMS: atom_id res chain seq x y z
N MET A 1 -1.85 21.23 -17.32
CA MET A 1 -0.73 20.26 -17.35
C MET A 1 -0.51 19.77 -15.93
N PRO A 2 -0.33 18.47 -15.68
CA PRO A 2 -0.02 18.00 -14.34
C PRO A 2 1.37 18.50 -13.93
N THR A 3 1.46 19.18 -12.79
CA THR A 3 2.72 19.67 -12.21
C THR A 3 3.16 18.68 -11.14
N LEU A 4 4.42 18.23 -11.21
CA LEU A 4 5.00 17.39 -10.16
C LEU A 4 5.46 18.27 -9.00
N HIS A 5 5.17 17.82 -7.77
CA HIS A 5 5.54 18.51 -6.54
C HIS A 5 6.75 17.86 -5.88
N THR A 6 7.53 18.65 -5.15
CA THR A 6 8.64 18.15 -4.34
C THR A 6 8.11 17.44 -3.09
N PRO A 7 8.65 16.27 -2.71
CA PRO A 7 8.20 15.54 -1.54
C PRO A 7 8.58 16.27 -0.24
N ASP A 8 7.63 16.36 0.69
CA ASP A 8 7.87 16.84 2.06
C ASP A 8 7.81 15.65 3.04
N ILE A 9 8.94 15.24 3.60
CA ILE A 9 9.05 14.06 4.46
C ILE A 9 8.22 14.21 5.76
N SER A 10 7.90 15.45 6.16
CA SER A 10 7.07 15.71 7.35
C SER A 10 5.59 15.39 7.15
N ARG A 11 5.13 15.30 5.90
CA ARG A 11 3.73 15.07 5.54
C ARG A 11 3.47 13.60 5.20
N PRO A 12 2.28 13.05 5.52
CA PRO A 12 1.95 11.67 5.18
C PRO A 12 1.87 11.49 3.66
N PHE A 13 2.49 10.43 3.17
CA PHE A 13 2.43 10.03 1.77
C PHE A 13 1.17 9.24 1.48
N TRP A 14 0.60 9.44 0.30
CA TRP A 14 -0.56 8.72 -0.21
C TRP A 14 -0.16 7.94 -1.45
N LEU A 15 -0.27 6.63 -1.38
CA LEU A 15 0.04 5.74 -2.48
C LEU A 15 -1.26 5.21 -3.07
N TYR A 16 -1.64 5.73 -4.23
CA TYR A 16 -2.76 5.21 -5.00
C TYR A 16 -2.28 4.10 -5.91
N THR A 17 -2.89 2.93 -5.82
CA THR A 17 -2.55 1.77 -6.66
C THR A 17 -3.75 1.35 -7.49
N ASP A 18 -3.49 0.93 -8.72
CA ASP A 18 -4.48 0.37 -9.64
C ASP A 18 -3.85 -0.79 -10.43
N ALA A 19 -4.59 -1.87 -10.61
CA ALA A 19 -4.13 -3.06 -11.30
C ALA A 19 -5.17 -3.51 -12.34
N SER A 20 -4.75 -3.48 -13.60
CA SER A 20 -5.54 -4.00 -14.72
C SER A 20 -5.13 -5.43 -15.10
N ALA A 21 -5.82 -6.02 -16.07
CA ALA A 21 -5.47 -7.34 -16.60
C ALA A 21 -4.09 -7.37 -17.29
N THR A 22 -3.59 -6.24 -17.76
CA THR A 22 -2.39 -6.16 -18.62
C THR A 22 -1.24 -5.40 -17.98
N ALA A 23 -1.52 -4.46 -17.09
CA ALA A 23 -0.52 -3.60 -16.45
C ALA A 23 -0.94 -3.19 -15.04
N ILE A 24 0.06 -2.83 -14.24
CA ILE A 24 -0.11 -2.25 -12.91
C ILE A 24 0.36 -0.79 -12.93
N GLY A 25 -0.25 0.03 -12.09
CA GLY A 25 0.04 1.45 -11.97
C GLY A 25 -0.03 1.91 -10.52
N ALA A 26 0.80 2.88 -10.17
CA ALA A 26 0.76 3.55 -8.89
C ALA A 26 1.08 5.04 -9.01
N CYS A 27 0.45 5.85 -8.15
CA CYS A 27 0.68 7.27 -8.04
C CYS A 27 1.01 7.59 -6.58
N LEU A 28 2.19 8.15 -6.36
CA LEU A 28 2.59 8.69 -5.08
C LEU A 28 2.23 10.18 -5.05
N ALA A 29 1.41 10.55 -4.07
CA ALA A 29 0.94 11.91 -3.88
C ALA A 29 1.03 12.33 -2.41
N GLN A 30 1.00 13.63 -2.18
CA GLN A 30 0.72 14.22 -0.87
C GLN A 30 -0.55 15.06 -0.96
N HIS A 31 -1.10 15.42 0.20
CA HIS A 31 -2.18 16.38 0.26
C HIS A 31 -1.67 17.66 0.89
N ASP A 32 -2.05 18.79 0.31
CA ASP A 32 -1.83 20.08 0.93
C ASP A 32 -2.81 20.32 2.10
N ASP A 33 -2.63 21.41 2.83
CA ASP A 33 -3.42 21.76 4.02
C ASP A 33 -4.92 21.99 3.68
N VAL A 34 -5.22 22.28 2.41
CA VAL A 34 -6.57 22.43 1.85
C VAL A 34 -7.11 21.12 1.26
N GLY A 35 -6.40 20.00 1.40
CA GLY A 35 -6.78 18.68 0.87
C GLY A 35 -6.56 18.50 -0.64
N LYS A 36 -5.82 19.41 -1.28
CA LYS A 36 -5.49 19.29 -2.71
C LYS A 36 -4.43 18.21 -2.91
N LYS A 37 -4.66 17.30 -3.86
CA LYS A 37 -3.69 16.27 -4.27
C LYS A 37 -2.50 16.89 -4.99
N LEU A 38 -1.31 16.64 -4.46
CA LEU A 38 -0.01 17.04 -5.00
C LEU A 38 0.70 15.77 -5.49
N PRO A 39 0.63 15.44 -6.80
CA PRO A 39 1.30 14.27 -7.32
C PRO A 39 2.82 14.49 -7.28
N ILE A 40 3.55 13.50 -6.78
CA ILE A 40 5.01 13.56 -6.60
C ILE A 40 5.69 12.64 -7.62
N ALA A 41 5.17 11.43 -7.79
CA ALA A 41 5.68 10.49 -8.79
C ALA A 41 4.62 9.48 -9.26
N PHE A 42 4.85 8.96 -10.46
CA PHE A 42 4.03 7.92 -11.07
C PHE A 42 4.89 6.70 -11.39
N PHE A 43 4.29 5.53 -11.26
CA PHE A 43 4.87 4.25 -11.61
C PHE A 43 3.87 3.47 -12.44
N SER A 44 4.34 2.82 -13.51
CA SER A 44 3.54 1.84 -14.23
C SER A 44 4.45 0.75 -14.79
N LYS A 45 3.92 -0.47 -14.85
CA LYS A 45 4.65 -1.64 -15.34
C LYS A 45 3.71 -2.62 -16.01
N LYS A 46 4.10 -3.08 -17.20
CA LYS A 46 3.37 -4.13 -17.91
C LYS A 46 3.56 -5.47 -17.22
N LEU A 47 2.49 -6.23 -17.06
CA LEU A 47 2.55 -7.58 -16.50
C LEU A 47 3.14 -8.55 -17.52
N THR A 48 3.86 -9.55 -17.04
CA THR A 48 4.32 -10.68 -17.88
C THR A 48 3.14 -11.61 -18.17
N PRO A 49 3.17 -12.42 -19.25
CA PRO A 49 2.06 -13.32 -19.60
C PRO A 49 1.59 -14.22 -18.46
N THR A 50 2.50 -14.68 -17.60
CA THR A 50 2.18 -15.46 -16.39
C THR A 50 1.38 -14.66 -15.36
N ARG A 51 1.73 -13.38 -15.16
CA ARG A 51 1.11 -12.51 -14.16
C ARG A 51 -0.22 -11.93 -14.63
N MET A 52 -0.43 -11.85 -15.94
CA MET A 52 -1.74 -11.50 -16.51
C MET A 52 -2.81 -12.56 -16.17
N LYS A 53 -2.41 -13.81 -15.93
CA LYS A 53 -3.32 -14.91 -15.55
C LYS A 53 -3.64 -14.95 -14.06
N TRP A 54 -2.99 -14.13 -13.24
CA TRP A 54 -3.26 -14.05 -11.80
C TRP A 54 -4.65 -13.46 -11.52
N SER A 55 -5.20 -13.82 -10.38
CA SER A 55 -6.43 -13.22 -9.87
C SER A 55 -6.25 -11.71 -9.67
N THR A 56 -7.35 -10.96 -9.65
CA THR A 56 -7.31 -9.50 -9.47
C THR A 56 -6.62 -9.12 -8.15
N ILE A 57 -6.96 -9.84 -7.07
CA ILE A 57 -6.37 -9.70 -5.73
C ILE A 57 -4.83 -9.86 -5.78
N GLU A 58 -4.32 -10.90 -6.43
CA GLU A 58 -2.86 -11.11 -6.56
C GLU A 58 -2.17 -10.01 -7.36
N ARG A 59 -2.83 -9.52 -8.43
CA ARG A 59 -2.29 -8.43 -9.26
C ARG A 59 -2.22 -7.11 -8.49
N GLU A 60 -3.21 -6.82 -7.66
CA GLU A 60 -3.23 -5.66 -6.78
C GLU A 60 -2.18 -5.74 -5.68
N ALA A 61 -2.08 -6.88 -4.99
CA ALA A 61 -1.03 -7.10 -3.98
C ALA A 61 0.36 -6.94 -4.60
N PHE A 62 0.56 -7.47 -5.82
CA PHE A 62 1.78 -7.29 -6.58
C PHE A 62 2.02 -5.82 -6.96
N CYS A 63 0.98 -5.08 -7.32
CA CYS A 63 1.06 -3.65 -7.61
C CYS A 63 1.55 -2.86 -6.39
N VAL A 64 0.95 -3.07 -5.22
CA VAL A 64 1.35 -2.42 -3.96
C VAL A 64 2.80 -2.75 -3.62
N LEU A 65 3.20 -4.02 -3.71
CA LEU A 65 4.56 -4.45 -3.43
C LEU A 65 5.60 -3.77 -4.35
N GLU A 66 5.35 -3.77 -5.66
CA GLU A 66 6.25 -3.13 -6.63
C GLU A 66 6.28 -1.61 -6.45
N ALA A 67 5.16 -0.99 -6.12
CA ALA A 67 5.08 0.44 -5.86
C ALA A 67 5.87 0.83 -4.61
N LEU A 68 5.71 0.10 -3.50
CA LEU A 68 6.50 0.32 -2.28
C LEU A 68 8.00 0.16 -2.55
N LYS A 69 8.41 -0.90 -3.28
CA LYS A 69 9.82 -1.07 -3.67
C LYS A 69 10.33 0.07 -4.55
N LYS A 70 9.49 0.61 -5.43
CA LYS A 70 9.88 1.70 -6.34
C LYS A 70 10.01 3.02 -5.61
N PHE A 71 9.14 3.27 -4.63
CA PHE A 71 9.10 4.52 -3.87
C PHE A 71 9.87 4.46 -2.54
N ASP A 72 10.54 3.34 -2.24
CA ASP A 72 11.30 3.11 -1.01
C ASP A 72 12.18 4.30 -0.63
N THR A 73 12.94 4.83 -1.60
CA THR A 73 13.83 5.98 -1.40
C THR A 73 13.12 7.24 -0.88
N TRP A 74 11.83 7.41 -1.16
CA TRP A 74 11.06 8.62 -0.82
C TRP A 74 10.22 8.43 0.43
N ILE A 75 9.73 7.20 0.63
CA ILE A 75 8.83 6.85 1.73
C ILE A 75 9.58 6.38 2.99
N PHE A 76 10.89 6.15 2.89
CA PHE A 76 11.72 5.69 4.01
C PHE A 76 11.65 6.68 5.18
N GLY A 77 11.11 6.24 6.31
CA GLY A 77 10.94 7.04 7.53
C GLY A 77 9.64 7.87 7.60
N GLY A 78 8.81 7.86 6.55
CA GLY A 78 7.53 8.56 6.51
C GLY A 78 6.32 7.67 6.83
N LYS A 79 5.19 8.30 7.17
CA LYS A 79 3.89 7.59 7.25
C LYS A 79 3.29 7.49 5.85
N ILE A 80 2.84 6.30 5.47
CA ILE A 80 2.28 6.02 4.14
C ILE A 80 0.84 5.51 4.32
N GLN A 81 -0.07 6.03 3.51
CA GLN A 81 -1.43 5.54 3.36
C GLN A 81 -1.60 4.93 1.97
N VAL A 82 -1.86 3.62 1.92
CA VAL A 82 -2.10 2.91 0.65
C VAL A 82 -3.61 2.93 0.36
N VAL A 83 -3.97 3.40 -0.83
CA VAL A 83 -5.34 3.46 -1.33
C VAL A 83 -5.44 2.59 -2.57
N SER A 84 -6.20 1.50 -2.44
CA SER A 84 -6.51 0.56 -3.52
C SER A 84 -8.03 0.48 -3.67
N ASP A 85 -8.51 0.41 -4.91
CA ASP A 85 -9.94 0.34 -5.27
C ASP A 85 -10.58 -0.99 -4.88
N HIS A 86 -9.77 -2.04 -4.82
CA HIS A 86 -10.11 -3.34 -4.30
C HIS A 86 -9.17 -3.62 -3.13
N ASN A 87 -9.72 -4.11 -2.02
CA ASN A 87 -9.03 -4.20 -0.73
C ASN A 87 -8.64 -5.67 -0.44
N PRO A 88 -7.52 -6.17 -0.99
CA PRO A 88 -6.97 -7.47 -0.61
C PRO A 88 -6.28 -7.40 0.76
N LEU A 89 -5.99 -6.18 1.25
CA LEU A 89 -5.30 -5.92 2.51
C LEU A 89 -6.19 -6.15 3.74
N THR A 90 -7.51 -6.03 3.69
CA THR A 90 -8.35 -6.49 4.80
C THR A 90 -8.21 -8.00 5.02
N TYR A 91 -8.08 -8.78 3.95
CA TYR A 91 -7.84 -10.22 4.06
C TYR A 91 -6.43 -10.52 4.57
N LEU A 92 -5.38 -9.89 4.04
CA LEU A 92 -4.00 -10.14 4.47
C LEU A 92 -3.68 -9.62 5.88
N THR A 93 -4.21 -8.44 6.25
CA THR A 93 -4.02 -7.86 7.59
C THR A 93 -4.82 -8.63 8.64
N SER A 94 -5.98 -9.19 8.28
CA SER A 94 -6.75 -10.10 9.15
C SER A 94 -6.13 -11.50 9.26
N SER A 95 -5.46 -11.96 8.19
CA SER A 95 -4.83 -13.30 8.14
C SER A 95 -3.38 -13.34 8.65
N ALA A 96 -2.80 -12.20 9.04
CA ALA A 96 -1.61 -12.23 9.89
C ALA A 96 -2.01 -13.02 11.16
N PRO A 97 -1.27 -14.08 11.54
CA PRO A 97 -1.62 -14.84 12.72
C PRO A 97 -1.71 -13.85 13.87
N HIS A 98 -2.89 -13.78 14.48
CA HIS A 98 -3.12 -13.15 15.77
C HIS A 98 -2.31 -13.98 16.78
N GLY A 99 -1.00 -13.78 16.78
CA GLY A 99 -0.08 -14.39 17.70
C GLY A 99 -0.37 -13.82 19.08
N ALA A 100 -1.19 -14.56 19.83
CA ALA A 100 -1.09 -14.74 21.27
C ALA A 100 -1.47 -13.56 22.19
N TRP A 101 -2.65 -12.96 22.01
CA TRP A 101 -3.30 -12.22 23.10
C TRP A 101 -4.77 -12.59 23.21
N ASN A 102 -5.10 -13.49 24.14
CA ASN A 102 -6.48 -13.76 24.53
C ASN A 102 -6.93 -12.67 25.49
N TYR A 103 -7.86 -11.83 25.03
CA TYR A 103 -8.57 -10.89 25.89
C TYR A 103 -9.72 -11.62 26.57
N ARG A 104 -9.51 -12.05 27.81
CA ARG A 104 -10.57 -12.53 28.70
C ARG A 104 -10.63 -11.59 29.90
N ASP A 105 -11.82 -11.05 30.16
CA ASP A 105 -12.17 -10.33 31.40
C ASP A 105 -11.26 -9.13 31.76
N GLY A 106 -10.82 -8.36 30.75
CA GLY A 106 -10.15 -7.07 30.98
C GLY A 106 -8.68 -7.13 31.40
N HIS A 107 -8.03 -8.30 31.32
CA HIS A 107 -6.60 -8.45 31.63
C HIS A 107 -5.86 -9.20 30.51
N LEU A 108 -4.69 -8.69 30.11
CA LEU A 108 -3.85 -9.29 29.06
C LEU A 108 -3.02 -10.43 29.65
N HIS A 109 -3.26 -11.67 29.20
CA HIS A 109 -2.42 -12.82 29.54
C HIS A 109 -1.67 -13.32 28.30
N CYS A 110 -0.35 -13.41 28.42
CA CYS A 110 0.54 -14.00 27.42
C CYS A 110 0.46 -15.52 27.57
N SER A 111 -0.16 -16.24 26.63
CA SER A 111 -0.19 -17.71 26.69
C SER A 111 1.18 -18.23 26.28
N GLY A 112 1.95 -18.62 27.30
CA GLY A 112 3.23 -19.32 27.12
C GLY A 112 3.04 -20.60 26.32
N ILE A 113 4.01 -20.83 25.45
CA ILE A 113 4.18 -22.00 24.60
C ILE A 113 4.41 -23.20 25.53
N THR A 114 3.66 -24.28 25.35
CA THR A 114 4.10 -25.64 25.69
C THR A 114 3.62 -26.55 24.58
#